data_AF-A0A2D0KH68-F1
#
_entry.id   AF-A0A2D0KH68-F1
#
_cell.length_a   1.000
_cell.length_b   1.000
_cell.length_c   1.000
_cell.angle_alpha   90.00
_cell.angle_beta   90.00
_cell.angle_gamma   90.00
#
_symmetry.space_group_name_H-M   'P 1'
#
loop_
_entity.id
_entity.type
_entity.pdbx_description
1 polymer ?
#
loop_
_entity_poly.entity_id
_entity_poly.type
_entity_poly.pdbx_seq_one_letter_code
_entity_poly.pdbx_strand_id
1 'polypeptide(L)'
;MQELARDQMLCVNFISYHKYLKTTVTLSALLIGIVLLNLGIRAELLSRTDILIAIVLWGVAISGIFVGLQTWVLRLAGDKTFPASAVYVSFFNGAIGIGALLGSWMVSALSLHALFITAGAAIVLSILIIAMIPSNNSISKTFTEKAVC
;
A
#
# COMPACT_ATOMS: atom_id res chain seq x y z
N MET A 1 -36.38 -6.98 8.66
CA MET A 1 -36.37 -6.10 7.47
C MET A 1 -35.45 -4.88 7.66
N GLN A 2 -35.55 -4.11 8.74
CA GLN A 2 -34.67 -2.94 8.99
C GLN A 2 -33.19 -3.28 9.29
N GLU A 3 -32.90 -4.35 10.05
CA GLU A 3 -31.51 -4.80 10.27
C GLU A 3 -30.85 -5.32 9.00
N LEU A 4 -31.56 -6.12 8.19
CA LEU A 4 -31.06 -6.64 6.92
C LEU A 4 -30.73 -5.53 5.91
N ALA A 5 -31.52 -4.46 5.86
CA ALA A 5 -31.24 -3.29 5.03
C ALA A 5 -30.03 -2.47 5.55
N ARG A 6 -29.82 -2.43 6.87
CA ARG A 6 -28.66 -1.79 7.52
C ARG A 6 -27.38 -2.56 7.21
N ASP A 7 -27.42 -3.89 7.29
CA ASP A 7 -26.29 -4.78 6.99
C ASP A 7 -25.93 -4.77 5.50
N GLN A 8 -26.93 -4.72 4.61
CA GLN A 8 -26.69 -4.54 3.17
C GLN A 8 -26.04 -3.19 2.85
N MET A 9 -26.51 -2.09 3.46
CA MET A 9 -25.95 -0.76 3.22
C MET A 9 -24.53 -0.62 3.79
N LEU A 10 -24.25 -1.24 4.94
CA LEU A 10 -22.90 -1.38 5.51
C LEU A 10 -21.98 -2.17 4.57
N CYS A 11 -22.43 -3.31 4.04
CA CYS A 11 -21.66 -4.12 3.09
C CYS A 11 -21.34 -3.37 1.79
N VAL A 12 -22.29 -2.66 1.19
CA VAL A 12 -22.08 -1.92 -0.07
C VAL A 12 -21.11 -0.74 0.12
N ASN A 13 -21.21 -0.03 1.25
CA ASN A 13 -20.26 1.04 1.62
C ASN A 13 -18.86 0.48 1.91
N PHE A 14 -18.77 -0.67 2.57
CA PHE A 14 -17.50 -1.36 2.82
C PHE A 14 -16.83 -1.77 1.50
N ILE A 15 -17.57 -2.35 0.56
CA ILE A 15 -17.06 -2.77 -0.75
C ILE A 15 -16.58 -1.56 -1.59
N SER A 16 -17.39 -0.50 -1.65
CA SER A 16 -17.03 0.72 -2.39
C SER A 16 -15.80 1.38 -1.78
N TYR A 17 -15.74 1.48 -0.46
CA TYR A 17 -14.59 2.06 0.24
C TYR A 17 -13.32 1.21 0.08
N HIS A 18 -13.43 -0.11 0.14
CA HIS A 18 -12.31 -1.04 -0.11
C HIS A 18 -11.70 -0.85 -1.49
N LYS A 19 -12.53 -0.55 -2.50
CA LYS A 19 -12.06 -0.26 -3.86
C LYS A 19 -11.23 1.03 -3.91
N TYR A 20 -11.73 2.13 -3.33
CA TYR A 20 -11.00 3.41 -3.31
C TYR A 20 -9.71 3.35 -2.47
N LEU A 21 -9.70 2.60 -1.37
CA LEU A 21 -8.50 2.40 -0.55
C LEU A 21 -7.42 1.60 -1.28
N LYS A 22 -7.79 0.47 -1.90
CA LYS A 22 -6.86 -0.32 -2.72
C LYS A 22 -6.29 0.53 -3.86
N THR A 23 -7.13 1.30 -4.55
CA THR A 23 -6.67 2.21 -5.61
C THR A 23 -5.70 3.26 -5.09
N THR A 24 -6.00 3.92 -3.96
CA THR A 24 -5.14 4.97 -3.40
C THR A 24 -3.78 4.44 -2.96
N VAL A 25 -3.74 3.29 -2.26
CA VAL A 25 -2.49 2.66 -1.81
C VAL A 25 -1.67 2.17 -3.01
N THR A 26 -2.32 1.55 -4.00
CA THR A 26 -1.64 1.06 -5.21
C THR A 26 -1.07 2.21 -6.03
N LEU A 27 -1.83 3.29 -6.21
CA LEU A 27 -1.39 4.47 -6.95
C LEU A 27 -0.22 5.16 -6.27
N SER A 28 -0.25 5.27 -4.94
CA SER A 28 0.85 5.82 -4.15
C SER A 28 2.11 4.96 -4.24
N ALA A 29 1.95 3.63 -4.13
CA ALA A 29 3.05 2.67 -4.31
C ALA A 29 3.65 2.75 -5.72
N LEU A 30 2.82 2.88 -6.75
CA LEU A 30 3.24 2.95 -8.14
C LEU A 30 4.02 4.23 -8.42
N LEU A 31 3.55 5.36 -7.87
CA LEU A 31 4.25 6.64 -7.94
C LEU A 31 5.67 6.54 -7.35
N ILE A 32 5.80 5.99 -6.13
CA ILE A 32 7.12 5.87 -5.47
C ILE A 32 8.04 4.86 -6.19
N GLY A 33 7.48 3.78 -6.75
CA GLY A 33 8.24 2.84 -7.58
C GLY A 33 8.83 3.51 -8.82
N ILE A 34 8.02 4.32 -9.54
CA ILE A 34 8.48 5.07 -10.72
C ILE A 34 9.58 6.06 -10.36
N VAL A 35 9.42 6.78 -9.23
CA VAL A 35 10.40 7.76 -8.76
C VAL A 35 11.73 7.08 -8.43
N LEU A 36 11.71 5.98 -7.66
CA LEU A 36 12.93 5.27 -7.28
C LEU A 36 13.65 4.62 -8.47
N LEU A 37 12.90 4.06 -9.43
CA LEU A 37 13.49 3.51 -10.65
C LEU A 37 14.13 4.60 -11.53
N ASN A 38 13.48 5.75 -11.67
CA ASN A 38 14.08 6.89 -12.38
C ASN A 38 15.33 7.41 -11.68
N LEU A 39 15.31 7.49 -10.34
CA LEU A 39 16.46 7.91 -9.54
C LEU A 39 17.63 6.93 -9.66
N GLY A 40 17.33 5.62 -9.67
CA GLY A 40 18.31 4.56 -9.90
C GLY A 40 18.95 4.70 -11.28
N ILE A 41 18.16 4.67 -12.35
CA ILE A 41 18.68 4.70 -13.74
C ILE A 41 19.48 5.99 -14.02
N ARG A 42 19.07 7.12 -13.45
CA ARG A 42 19.71 8.44 -13.67
C ARG A 42 20.64 8.87 -12.53
N ALA A 43 21.10 7.94 -11.69
CA ALA A 43 21.85 8.30 -10.48
C ALA A 43 23.10 9.16 -10.73
N GLU A 44 23.71 9.04 -11.90
CA GLU A 44 24.91 9.79 -12.28
C GLU A 44 24.63 11.24 -12.76
N LEU A 45 23.38 11.60 -13.03
CA LEU A 45 22.96 12.93 -13.52
C LEU A 45 21.99 13.66 -12.56
N LEU A 46 21.94 13.26 -11.29
CA LEU A 46 21.01 13.84 -10.32
C LEU A 46 21.30 15.32 -10.06
N SER A 47 20.44 16.19 -10.59
CA SER A 47 20.44 17.61 -10.21
C SER A 47 19.83 17.79 -8.82
N ARG A 48 20.21 18.88 -8.14
CA ARG A 48 19.62 19.24 -6.83
C ARG A 48 18.10 19.33 -6.90
N THR A 49 17.57 19.78 -8.04
CA THR A 49 16.13 19.87 -8.30
C THR A 49 15.46 18.50 -8.35
N ASP A 50 16.11 17.50 -8.96
CA ASP A 50 15.56 16.14 -9.07
C ASP A 50 15.43 15.48 -7.69
N ILE A 51 16.41 15.71 -6.82
CA ILE A 51 16.38 15.23 -5.43
C ILE A 51 15.22 15.88 -4.66
N LEU A 52 15.00 17.18 -4.81
CA LEU A 52 13.90 17.89 -4.16
C LEU A 52 12.53 17.36 -4.61
N ILE A 53 12.35 17.19 -5.93
CA ILE A 53 11.13 16.62 -6.50
C ILE A 53 10.92 15.20 -5.96
N ALA A 54 11.97 14.38 -5.92
CA ALA A 54 11.91 13.02 -5.40
C ALA A 54 11.49 12.98 -3.92
N ILE A 55 12.02 13.86 -3.06
CA ILE A 55 11.65 13.94 -1.64
C ILE A 55 10.17 14.32 -1.47
N VAL A 56 9.68 15.29 -2.26
CA VAL A 56 8.27 15.71 -2.21
C VAL A 56 7.35 14.57 -2.64
N LEU A 57 7.64 13.95 -3.79
CA LEU A 57 6.86 12.81 -4.30
C LEU A 57 6.89 11.62 -3.34
N TRP A 58 8.05 11.35 -2.76
CA TRP A 58 8.22 10.31 -1.74
C TRP A 58 7.34 10.58 -0.51
N GLY A 59 7.36 11.82 0.01
CA GLY A 59 6.55 12.21 1.17
C GLY A 59 5.04 12.07 0.93
N VAL A 60 4.57 12.50 -0.26
CA VAL A 60 3.16 12.35 -0.66
C VAL A 60 2.77 10.88 -0.77
N ALA A 61 3.60 10.05 -1.41
CA ALA A 61 3.33 8.63 -1.58
C ALA A 61 3.29 7.88 -0.25
N ILE A 62 4.28 8.10 0.62
CA ILE A 62 4.35 7.44 1.94
C ILE A 62 3.16 7.83 2.82
N SER A 63 2.75 9.09 2.79
CA SER A 63 1.57 9.56 3.54
C SER A 63 0.30 8.81 3.11
N GLY A 64 0.09 8.65 1.80
CA GLY A 64 -1.04 7.88 1.26
C GLY A 64 -1.02 6.41 1.68
N ILE A 65 0.17 5.79 1.70
CA ILE A 65 0.33 4.39 2.12
C ILE A 65 -0.01 4.22 3.61
N PHE A 66 0.53 5.07 4.49
CA PHE A 66 0.32 4.93 5.94
C PHE A 66 -1.14 5.16 6.33
N VAL A 67 -1.74 6.24 5.85
CA VAL A 67 -3.14 6.55 6.14
C VAL A 67 -4.06 5.50 5.55
N GLY A 68 -3.80 5.06 4.30
CA GLY A 68 -4.59 4.04 3.63
C GLY A 68 -4.57 2.69 4.35
N LEU A 69 -3.38 2.18 4.70
CA LEU A 69 -3.23 0.90 5.38
C LEU A 69 -3.80 0.92 6.81
N GLN A 70 -3.51 1.97 7.58
CA GLN A 70 -4.01 2.09 8.95
C GLN A 70 -5.55 2.15 8.95
N THR A 71 -6.14 2.91 8.04
CA THR A 71 -7.59 2.98 7.89
C THR A 71 -8.18 1.64 7.45
N TRP A 72 -7.47 0.89 6.60
CA TRP A 72 -7.91 -0.44 6.17
C TRP A 72 -7.95 -1.44 7.33
N VAL A 73 -6.87 -1.51 8.12
CA VAL A 73 -6.75 -2.42 9.27
C VAL A 73 -7.83 -2.14 10.31
N LEU A 74 -8.04 -0.87 10.67
CA LEU A 74 -9.05 -0.50 11.66
C LEU A 74 -10.47 -0.89 11.21
N ARG A 75 -10.76 -0.75 9.92
CA ARG A 75 -12.07 -1.14 9.36
C ARG A 75 -12.26 -2.65 9.28
N LEU A 76 -11.20 -3.40 8.98
CA LEU A 76 -11.21 -4.87 9.01
C LEU A 76 -11.43 -5.43 10.42
N ALA A 77 -11.00 -4.72 11.46
CA ALA A 77 -11.05 -5.19 12.83
C ALA A 77 -12.43 -5.03 13.50
N GLY A 78 -13.35 -4.25 12.92
CA GLY A 78 -14.68 -4.00 13.50
C GLY A 78 -14.60 -3.55 14.95
N ASP A 79 -15.27 -4.24 15.87
CA ASP A 79 -15.28 -3.92 17.30
C ASP A 79 -13.94 -4.20 18.03
N LYS A 80 -12.96 -4.82 17.36
CA LYS A 80 -11.64 -5.18 17.93
C LYS A 80 -10.50 -4.31 17.36
N THR A 81 -10.72 -3.01 17.21
CA THR A 81 -9.75 -2.06 16.64
C THR A 81 -8.45 -1.93 17.44
N PHE A 82 -8.51 -1.95 18.78
CA PHE A 82 -7.34 -1.74 19.65
C PHE A 82 -6.25 -2.80 19.45
N PRO A 83 -6.53 -4.12 19.59
CA PRO A 83 -5.54 -5.16 19.35
C PRO A 83 -5.00 -5.16 17.92
N ALA A 84 -5.88 -4.93 16.93
CA ALA A 84 -5.49 -4.95 15.52
C ALA A 84 -4.50 -3.81 15.18
N SER A 85 -4.70 -2.61 15.75
CA SER A 85 -3.78 -1.50 15.54
C SER A 85 -2.40 -1.76 16.17
N ALA A 86 -2.34 -2.39 17.35
CA ALA A 86 -1.09 -2.70 18.04
C ALA A 86 -0.24 -3.70 17.24
N VAL A 87 -0.89 -4.73 16.69
CA VAL A 87 -0.24 -5.70 15.80
C VAL A 87 0.26 -5.00 14.54
N TYR A 88 -0.58 -4.18 13.90
CA TYR A 88 -0.19 -3.43 12.70
C TYR A 88 1.04 -2.54 12.94
N VAL A 89 1.04 -1.75 14.01
CA VAL A 89 2.16 -0.86 14.35
C VAL A 89 3.45 -1.65 14.63
N SER A 90 3.34 -2.81 15.29
CA SER A 90 4.50 -3.67 15.59
C SER A 90 5.17 -4.20 14.32
N PHE A 91 4.37 -4.74 13.39
CA PHE A 91 4.90 -5.19 12.09
C PHE A 91 5.43 -4.02 11.26
N PHE A 92 4.75 -2.88 11.29
CA PHE A 92 5.12 -1.72 10.52
C PHE A 92 6.48 -1.14 10.96
N ASN A 93 6.67 -0.93 12.26
CA ASN A 93 7.95 -0.48 12.82
C ASN A 93 9.07 -1.52 12.65
N GLY A 94 8.74 -2.81 12.78
CA GLY A 94 9.68 -3.90 12.52
C GLY A 94 10.19 -3.87 11.07
N ALA A 95 9.28 -3.69 10.11
CA ALA A 95 9.64 -3.59 8.69
C ALA A 95 10.52 -2.38 8.39
N ILE A 96 10.23 -1.21 8.99
CA ILE A 96 11.08 -0.01 8.85
C ILE A 96 12.49 -0.29 9.40
N GLY A 97 12.60 -0.87 10.59
CA GLY A 97 13.88 -1.19 11.21
C GLY A 97 14.71 -2.16 10.37
N ILE A 98 14.10 -3.23 9.87
CA ILE A 98 14.76 -4.19 8.98
C ILE A 98 15.17 -3.52 7.66
N GLY A 99 14.30 -2.69 7.09
CA GLY A 99 14.60 -1.94 5.87
C GLY A 99 15.78 -0.98 6.04
N ALA A 100 15.88 -0.30 7.19
CA ALA A 100 17.01 0.58 7.49
C ALA A 100 18.33 -0.19 7.67
N LEU A 101 18.29 -1.35 8.34
CA LEU A 101 19.47 -2.23 8.50
C LEU A 101 19.95 -2.77 7.15
N LEU A 102 19.04 -3.32 6.35
CA LEU A 102 19.36 -3.83 5.01
C LEU A 102 19.82 -2.71 4.07
N GLY A 103 19.15 -1.56 4.09
CA GLY A 103 19.53 -0.39 3.30
C GLY A 103 20.92 0.10 3.68
N SER A 104 21.22 0.27 4.97
CA SER A 104 22.54 0.68 5.46
C SER A 104 23.64 -0.29 5.04
N TRP A 105 23.39 -1.59 5.18
CA TRP A 105 24.32 -2.63 4.73
C TRP A 105 24.56 -2.57 3.22
N MET A 106 23.50 -2.37 2.42
CA MET A 106 23.61 -2.26 0.96
C MET A 106 24.37 -1.03 0.50
N VAL A 107 24.17 0.14 1.13
CA VAL A 107 24.96 1.34 0.83
C VAL A 107 26.43 1.08 1.14
N SER A 108 26.71 0.37 2.24
CA SER A 108 28.08 0.09 2.67
C SER A 108 28.79 -0.95 1.78
N ALA A 109 28.06 -1.93 1.23
CA ALA A 109 28.65 -3.06 0.50
C ALA A 109 28.58 -2.95 -1.03
N LEU A 110 27.56 -2.28 -1.59
CA LEU A 110 27.33 -2.24 -3.04
C LEU A 110 27.49 -0.83 -3.63
N SER A 111 26.53 0.06 -3.36
CA SER A 111 26.48 1.47 -3.79
C SER A 111 25.07 2.02 -3.58
N LEU A 112 24.94 3.35 -3.58
CA LEU A 112 23.63 4.02 -3.55
C LEU A 112 22.75 3.67 -4.76
N HIS A 113 23.36 3.46 -5.93
CA HIS A 113 22.63 3.07 -7.14
C HIS A 113 21.94 1.72 -6.99
N ALA A 114 22.67 0.72 -6.46
CA ALA A 114 22.12 -0.61 -6.18
C ALA A 114 20.98 -0.53 -5.15
N LEU A 115 21.06 0.36 -4.17
CA LEU A 115 19.97 0.60 -3.21
C LEU A 115 18.70 1.11 -3.88
N PHE A 116 18.79 2.09 -4.77
CA PHE A 116 17.59 2.65 -5.40
C PHE A 116 16.91 1.68 -6.36
N ILE A 117 17.69 0.91 -7.15
CA ILE A 117 17.13 -0.11 -8.04
C ILE A 117 16.44 -1.21 -7.26
N THR A 118 17.08 -1.73 -6.20
CA THR A 118 16.52 -2.82 -5.40
C THR A 118 15.28 -2.38 -4.61
N ALA A 119 15.31 -1.18 -4.04
CA ALA A 119 14.12 -0.60 -3.39
C ALA A 119 12.97 -0.39 -4.38
N GLY A 120 13.26 0.15 -5.57
CA GLY A 120 12.27 0.32 -6.64
C GLY A 120 11.67 -1.02 -7.10
N ALA A 121 12.52 -2.03 -7.34
CA ALA A 121 12.09 -3.36 -7.73
C ALA A 121 11.23 -4.04 -6.65
N ALA A 122 11.59 -3.91 -5.38
CA ALA A 122 10.81 -4.45 -4.26
C ALA A 122 9.40 -3.82 -4.18
N ILE A 123 9.29 -2.51 -4.44
CA ILE A 123 7.99 -1.82 -4.48
C ILE A 123 7.17 -2.29 -5.68
N VAL A 124 7.75 -2.39 -6.87
CA VAL A 124 7.05 -2.88 -8.07
C VAL A 124 6.56 -4.31 -7.86
N LEU A 125 7.39 -5.18 -7.26
CA LEU A 125 7.00 -6.54 -6.91
C LEU A 125 5.84 -6.57 -5.91
N SER A 126 5.87 -5.69 -4.90
CA SER A 126 4.79 -5.55 -3.92
C SER A 126 3.47 -5.14 -4.58
N ILE A 127 3.52 -4.21 -5.55
CA ILE A 127 2.35 -3.81 -6.36
C ILE A 127 1.86 -4.98 -7.20
N LEU A 128 2.77 -5.72 -7.83
CA LEU A 128 2.42 -6.87 -8.65
C LEU A 128 1.67 -7.93 -7.83
N ILE A 129 2.13 -8.20 -6.60
CA ILE A 129 1.46 -9.11 -5.67
C ILE A 129 0.06 -8.57 -5.31
N ILE A 130 -0.07 -7.28 -4.99
CA ILE A 130 -1.37 -6.67 -4.69
C ILE A 130 -2.33 -6.74 -5.88
N ALA A 131 -1.82 -6.52 -7.09
CA ALA A 131 -2.60 -6.62 -8.33
C ALA A 131 -2.99 -8.05 -8.68
N MET A 132 -2.15 -9.04 -8.32
CA MET A 132 -2.43 -10.46 -8.51
C MET A 132 -3.46 -11.01 -7.55
N ILE A 133 -3.69 -10.39 -6.39
CA ILE A 133 -4.78 -10.79 -5.48
C ILE A 133 -6.10 -10.60 -6.23
N PRO A 134 -6.78 -11.68 -6.64
CA PRO A 134 -8.04 -11.57 -7.36
C PRO A 134 -9.01 -10.84 -6.45
N SER A 135 -9.59 -9.73 -6.93
CA SER A 135 -10.87 -9.26 -6.41
C SER A 135 -11.86 -10.38 -6.68
N ASN A 136 -12.02 -11.29 -5.71
CA ASN A 136 -12.92 -12.42 -5.84
C ASN A 136 -14.35 -11.89 -5.97
N ASN A 137 -14.73 -11.56 -7.20
CA ASN A 137 -16.06 -11.08 -7.58
C ASN A 137 -17.10 -12.20 -7.49
N SER A 138 -16.75 -13.42 -7.04
CA SER A 138 -17.68 -14.54 -6.94
C SER A 138 -18.71 -14.37 -5.80
N ILE A 139 -18.43 -13.54 -4.80
CA ILE A 139 -19.46 -13.13 -3.82
C ILE A 139 -20.56 -12.30 -4.53
N SER A 140 -20.26 -11.61 -5.63
CA SER A 140 -21.27 -10.81 -6.35
C SER A 140 -22.29 -11.65 -7.11
N LYS A 141 -22.02 -12.90 -7.47
CA LYS A 141 -22.99 -13.70 -8.25
C LYS A 141 -23.98 -14.44 -7.36
N THR A 142 -23.52 -15.02 -6.25
CA THR A 142 -24.38 -15.81 -5.36
C THR A 142 -25.44 -14.98 -4.63
N PHE A 143 -25.19 -13.69 -4.37
CA PHE A 143 -26.15 -12.83 -3.67
C PHE A 143 -27.19 -12.20 -4.61
N THR A 144 -26.83 -11.90 -5.86
CA THR A 144 -27.82 -11.46 -6.86
C THR A 144 -28.75 -12.59 -7.24
N GLU A 145 -28.25 -13.83 -7.30
CA GLU A 145 -29.07 -15.03 -7.58
C GLU A 145 -30.04 -15.35 -6.44
N LYS A 146 -29.65 -15.13 -5.18
CA LYS A 146 -30.54 -15.31 -4.01
C LYS A 146 -31.50 -14.14 -3.75
N ALA A 147 -31.37 -13.03 -4.46
CA ALA A 147 -32.29 -11.88 -4.34
C ALA A 147 -33.38 -11.86 -5.42
N VAL A 148 -33.34 -12.82 -6.36
CA VAL A 148 -34.32 -12.95 -7.46
C VAL A 148 -35.29 -14.13 -7.24
N CYS A 149 -35.05 -14.97 -6.23
CA CYS A 149 -35.96 -16.04 -5.80
C CYS A 149 -36.41 -15.86 -4.35
#